data_AF-A0A7T6ZCK5-F1
#
_entry.id   AF-A0A7T6ZCK5-F1
#
_cell.length_a   1.000
_cell.length_b   1.000
_cell.length_c   1.000
_cell.angle_alpha   90.00
_cell.angle_beta   90.00
_cell.angle_gamma   90.00
#
_symmetry.space_group_name_H-M   'P 1'
#
loop_
_entity.id
_entity.type
_entity.pdbx_description
1 polymer ?
#
loop_
_entity_poly.entity_id
_entity_poly.type
_entity_poly.pdbx_seq_one_letter_code
_entity_poly.pdbx_strand_id
1 'polypeptide(L)'
;MSDFMKEVVGQILSPERVKSSNDGGENAMFQQKKESSSVDAIQRPNYQLQNKNKRLSTTSNERSSSVSKKTHEPNVTVIPNNNTSNVLSKLQTMSLTNGERVNVYNQGSNGLGHAKMIGESKAGGAAWFFSKPSESLKTFFYRDPQGSSVGSVNFPNCYPSQLVYVNNVIRDNQTIKFYMEWDKDNNGEFLLELFYEDEHWLKSVMNQLFQKLNRNTMKRYDVFNIDYPSTWLSKQLGIIDTVEGLCFIEGLPYYSNVALLDYLLKAVPNTTINYSIENEYLLVAGNQADVKEAEAVFRKNGGQFIG
;
A
#
# COMPACT_ATOMS: atom_id res chain seq x y z
N MET A 1 -0.74 52.37 6.56
CA MET A 1 -1.45 51.07 6.51
C MET A 1 -2.63 51.08 5.52
N SER A 2 -2.59 51.86 4.43
CA SER A 2 -3.66 51.89 3.41
C SER A 2 -3.21 51.38 2.03
N ASP A 3 -1.91 51.27 1.77
CA ASP A 3 -1.40 50.94 0.43
C ASP A 3 -1.34 49.43 0.18
N PHE A 4 -1.14 48.63 1.23
CA PHE A 4 -1.11 47.16 1.13
C PHE A 4 -2.48 46.57 0.74
N MET A 5 -3.59 47.16 1.21
CA MET A 5 -4.93 46.70 0.79
C MET A 5 -5.27 47.10 -0.64
N LYS A 6 -4.69 48.19 -1.19
CA LYS A 6 -4.88 48.55 -2.60
C LYS A 6 -4.12 47.60 -3.54
N GLU A 7 -2.95 47.12 -3.12
CA GLU A 7 -2.13 46.19 -3.90
C GLU A 7 -2.75 44.78 -3.96
N VAL A 8 -3.32 44.31 -2.86
CA VAL A 8 -4.01 43.00 -2.79
C VAL A 8 -5.31 43.00 -3.59
N VAL A 9 -6.08 44.11 -3.56
CA VAL A 9 -7.33 44.22 -4.34
C VAL A 9 -7.05 44.37 -5.84
N GLY A 10 -5.93 44.99 -6.23
CA GLY A 10 -5.51 45.10 -7.63
C GLY A 10 -5.13 43.74 -8.26
N GLN A 11 -4.58 42.82 -7.47
CA GLN A 11 -4.21 41.47 -7.95
C GLN A 11 -5.39 40.50 -8.13
N ILE A 12 -6.54 40.77 -7.49
CA ILE A 12 -7.71 39.88 -7.54
C ILE A 12 -8.61 40.16 -8.76
N LEU A 13 -8.51 41.33 -9.39
CA LEU A 13 -9.43 41.76 -10.46
C LEU A 13 -8.89 41.65 -11.89
N SER A 14 -7.66 41.19 -12.11
CA SER A 14 -7.07 41.08 -13.46
C SER A 14 -6.49 39.68 -13.75
N PRO A 15 -7.28 38.68 -14.16
CA PRO A 15 -6.75 37.43 -14.65
C PRO A 15 -6.67 37.48 -16.18
N GLU A 16 -5.61 38.04 -16.77
CA GLU A 16 -5.15 37.57 -18.08
C GLU A 16 -3.64 37.82 -18.34
N ARG A 17 -2.97 36.69 -18.63
CA ARG A 17 -1.81 36.51 -19.51
C ARG A 17 -0.62 37.46 -19.36
N VAL A 18 0.46 36.93 -18.79
CA VAL A 18 1.82 37.30 -19.23
C VAL A 18 2.67 36.04 -19.42
N LYS A 19 2.85 35.69 -20.69
CA LYS A 19 4.02 34.99 -21.20
C LYS A 19 5.24 35.85 -20.86
N SER A 20 6.23 35.28 -20.18
CA SER A 20 7.55 35.91 -20.06
C SER A 20 8.39 35.50 -21.27
N SER A 21 8.63 36.49 -22.12
CA SER A 21 9.69 36.59 -23.11
C SER A 21 10.86 37.36 -22.50
N ASN A 22 12.08 36.82 -22.62
CA ASN A 22 13.35 37.55 -22.75
C ASN A 22 14.01 36.90 -23.98
N ASP A 23 14.15 37.50 -25.15
CA ASP A 23 14.71 38.79 -25.61
C ASP A 23 16.20 38.70 -25.98
N GLY A 24 16.49 39.14 -27.22
CA GLY A 24 17.78 39.32 -27.90
C GLY A 24 18.40 38.08 -28.58
N GLY A 25 18.60 37.98 -29.90
CA GLY A 25 18.46 38.92 -30.99
C GLY A 25 19.28 38.46 -32.21
N GLU A 26 18.59 38.36 -33.35
CA GLU A 26 19.02 38.58 -34.75
C GLU A 26 20.00 37.66 -35.51
N ASN A 27 19.56 37.40 -36.73
CA ASN A 27 20.17 36.63 -37.81
C ASN A 27 21.38 37.35 -38.43
N ALA A 28 22.44 36.60 -38.72
CA ALA A 28 23.36 36.95 -39.80
C ALA A 28 23.85 35.69 -40.52
N MET A 29 23.28 35.50 -41.71
CA MET A 29 23.74 34.58 -42.75
C MET A 29 25.02 35.16 -43.36
N PHE A 30 26.16 34.48 -43.21
CA PHE A 30 27.31 34.65 -44.10
C PHE A 30 28.05 33.32 -44.30
N GLN A 31 28.15 32.94 -45.57
CA GLN A 31 28.99 31.88 -46.10
C GLN A 31 30.47 32.23 -45.97
N GLN A 32 31.30 31.18 -45.82
CA GLN A 32 32.72 31.00 -46.20
C GLN A 32 33.41 30.24 -45.05
N LYS A 33 34.35 29.31 -45.22
CA LYS A 33 34.96 28.59 -46.34
C LYS A 33 35.82 27.52 -45.65
N LYS A 34 35.93 26.34 -46.27
CA LYS A 34 36.81 25.21 -45.92
C LYS A 34 38.07 25.57 -45.12
N GLU A 35 38.32 24.82 -44.05
CA GLU A 35 39.64 24.26 -43.78
C GLU A 35 39.50 22.87 -43.17
N SER A 36 40.06 21.90 -43.88
CA SER A 36 40.24 20.52 -43.48
C SER A 36 41.53 20.39 -42.69
N SER A 37 41.44 19.94 -41.45
CA SER A 37 42.52 19.18 -40.82
C SER A 37 41.92 17.96 -40.12
N SER A 38 42.27 16.82 -40.69
CA SER A 38 42.02 15.47 -40.22
C SER A 38 42.52 15.27 -38.79
N VAL A 39 41.60 14.98 -37.88
CA VAL A 39 41.89 14.11 -36.74
C VAL A 39 41.02 12.88 -36.92
N ASP A 40 41.69 11.74 -37.00
CA ASP A 40 41.12 10.43 -37.31
C ASP A 40 39.78 10.18 -36.63
N ALA A 41 38.85 9.63 -37.40
CA ALA A 41 37.58 9.15 -36.90
C ALA A 41 37.83 8.19 -35.74
N ILE A 42 37.60 8.66 -34.51
CA ILE A 42 37.61 7.81 -33.31
C ILE A 42 36.44 6.83 -33.46
N GLN A 43 36.73 5.70 -34.07
CA GLN A 43 35.79 4.61 -34.29
C GLN A 43 35.60 3.90 -32.95
N ARG A 44 34.63 4.38 -32.15
CA ARG A 44 34.31 3.78 -30.86
C ARG A 44 33.80 2.35 -31.09
N PRO A 45 34.49 1.31 -30.60
CA PRO A 45 34.02 -0.06 -30.74
C PRO A 45 32.70 -0.22 -30.00
N ASN A 46 31.66 -0.72 -30.66
CA ASN A 46 30.42 -1.08 -30.00
C ASN A 46 30.62 -2.39 -29.23
N TYR A 47 31.11 -2.26 -27.99
CA TYR A 47 31.45 -3.38 -27.10
C TYR A 47 30.29 -4.34 -26.85
N GLN A 48 29.03 -3.89 -26.98
CA GLN A 48 27.85 -4.74 -26.80
C GLN A 48 27.70 -5.77 -27.92
N LEU A 49 27.95 -5.38 -29.17
CA LEU A 49 27.91 -6.26 -30.33
C LEU A 49 29.03 -7.31 -30.29
N GLN A 50 30.23 -6.91 -29.89
CA GLN A 50 31.38 -7.84 -29.78
C GLN A 50 31.15 -8.91 -28.69
N ASN A 51 30.59 -8.53 -27.54
CA ASN A 51 30.30 -9.49 -26.47
C ASN A 51 29.14 -10.44 -26.84
N LYS A 52 28.15 -9.99 -27.63
CA LYS A 52 27.09 -10.86 -28.16
C LYS A 52 27.67 -11.94 -29.08
N ASN A 53 28.58 -11.57 -29.99
CA ASN A 53 29.21 -12.53 -30.90
C ASN A 53 30.13 -13.52 -30.18
N LYS A 54 30.90 -13.06 -29.17
CA LYS A 54 31.72 -13.95 -28.32
C LYS A 54 30.91 -15.03 -27.59
N ARG A 55 29.69 -14.69 -27.15
CA ARG A 55 28.78 -15.64 -26.47
C ARG A 55 28.18 -16.69 -27.42
N LEU A 56 28.14 -16.41 -28.72
CA LEU A 56 27.61 -17.31 -29.75
C LEU A 56 28.70 -18.16 -30.41
N SER A 57 29.96 -17.74 -30.35
CA SER A 57 31.07 -18.42 -31.03
C SER A 57 31.72 -19.56 -30.25
N THR A 58 31.29 -19.87 -29.01
CA THR A 58 31.84 -20.99 -28.21
C THR A 58 31.18 -22.35 -28.49
N THR A 59 30.32 -22.46 -29.51
CA THR A 59 29.59 -23.70 -29.83
C THR A 59 29.92 -24.32 -31.19
N SER A 60 31.04 -23.96 -31.82
CA SER A 60 31.42 -24.56 -33.11
C SER A 60 32.92 -24.58 -33.36
N ASN A 61 33.60 -25.60 -32.81
CA ASN A 61 34.66 -26.41 -33.45
C ASN A 61 35.65 -26.92 -32.41
N GLU A 62 35.50 -28.17 -31.99
CA GLU A 62 36.64 -29.10 -31.88
C GLU A 62 36.18 -30.49 -32.35
N ARG A 63 36.67 -30.89 -33.52
CA ARG A 63 36.66 -32.26 -34.02
C ARG A 63 38.09 -32.79 -33.97
N SER A 64 38.30 -33.89 -33.23
CA SER A 64 39.24 -35.01 -33.47
C SER A 64 39.49 -35.68 -32.10
N SER A 65 39.32 -36.97 -31.85
CA SER A 65 39.79 -38.18 -32.56
C SER A 65 39.10 -39.41 -31.88
N SER A 66 38.44 -40.31 -32.62
CA SER A 66 38.87 -41.64 -33.10
C SER A 66 38.64 -42.85 -32.16
N VAL A 67 37.94 -43.87 -32.70
CA VAL A 67 37.89 -45.33 -32.35
C VAL A 67 37.07 -45.68 -31.08
N SER A 68 35.98 -46.48 -31.06
CA SER A 68 35.84 -47.89 -31.49
C SER A 68 34.35 -48.33 -31.57
N LYS A 69 34.05 -49.38 -32.35
CA LYS A 69 32.73 -49.99 -32.63
C LYS A 69 32.23 -50.97 -31.54
N LYS A 70 30.90 -51.09 -31.41
CA LYS A 70 30.01 -52.31 -31.42
C LYS A 70 28.82 -52.16 -30.44
N THR A 71 27.58 -52.04 -30.92
CA THR A 71 26.56 -53.11 -31.20
C THR A 71 25.94 -53.74 -29.95
N HIS A 72 24.72 -53.32 -29.58
CA HIS A 72 23.52 -54.16 -29.32
C HIS A 72 22.46 -53.38 -28.52
N GLU A 73 21.27 -53.18 -29.10
CA GLU A 73 20.00 -53.14 -28.36
C GLU A 73 19.45 -54.59 -28.29
N PRO A 74 18.64 -54.95 -27.27
CA PRO A 74 17.21 -54.66 -27.34
C PRO A 74 16.51 -54.30 -26.00
N ASN A 75 15.47 -53.49 -26.13
CA ASN A 75 14.17 -53.48 -25.42
C ASN A 75 14.10 -53.99 -23.97
N VAL A 76 13.87 -53.07 -23.02
CA VAL A 76 13.00 -53.32 -21.85
C VAL A 76 12.11 -52.11 -21.58
N THR A 77 10.82 -52.36 -21.80
CA THR A 77 9.60 -51.89 -21.12
C THR A 77 9.69 -50.68 -20.18
N VAL A 78 8.92 -49.65 -20.55
CA VAL A 78 8.58 -48.46 -19.78
C VAL A 78 7.77 -48.83 -18.53
N ILE A 79 8.35 -48.58 -17.35
CA ILE A 79 7.61 -48.19 -16.14
C ILE A 79 8.45 -47.14 -15.42
N PRO A 80 7.93 -45.92 -15.18
CA PRO A 80 8.41 -45.12 -14.08
C PRO A 80 7.24 -44.61 -13.24
N ASN A 81 6.94 -45.33 -12.16
CA ASN A 81 6.50 -44.68 -10.93
C ASN A 81 7.77 -44.22 -10.23
N ASN A 82 7.93 -42.90 -10.08
CA ASN A 82 8.38 -42.22 -8.87
C ASN A 82 8.85 -40.79 -9.21
N ASN A 83 8.05 -39.82 -8.76
CA ASN A 83 8.46 -38.54 -8.16
C ASN A 83 9.80 -37.96 -8.62
N THR A 84 9.77 -37.17 -9.70
CA THR A 84 10.83 -36.19 -10.01
C THR A 84 10.24 -34.78 -9.99
N SER A 85 9.90 -34.28 -8.81
CA SER A 85 9.56 -32.87 -8.58
C SER A 85 10.80 -31.97 -8.38
N ASN A 86 12.01 -32.48 -8.61
CA ASN A 86 13.25 -31.78 -8.27
C ASN A 86 14.29 -31.73 -9.41
N VAL A 87 13.84 -31.46 -10.64
CA VAL A 87 14.77 -31.03 -11.71
C VAL A 87 14.18 -29.85 -12.48
N LEU A 88 13.66 -28.85 -11.76
CA LEU A 88 13.62 -27.50 -12.30
C LEU A 88 15.06 -26.99 -12.27
N SER A 89 15.59 -26.78 -13.46
CA SER A 89 16.96 -26.33 -13.67
C SER A 89 17.29 -25.09 -12.82
N LYS A 90 18.50 -25.03 -12.27
CA LYS A 90 18.99 -23.92 -11.42
C LYS A 90 18.77 -22.52 -12.05
N LEU A 91 18.71 -22.47 -13.39
CA LEU A 91 18.37 -21.29 -14.19
C LEU A 91 16.88 -20.90 -14.12
N GLN A 92 15.95 -21.86 -14.16
CA GLN A 92 14.51 -21.60 -13.98
C GLN A 92 14.19 -21.12 -12.57
N THR A 93 14.85 -21.66 -11.54
CA THR A 93 14.72 -21.14 -10.17
C THR A 93 15.27 -19.72 -10.04
N MET A 94 16.35 -19.35 -10.72
CA MET A 94 16.83 -17.96 -10.71
C MET A 94 15.87 -16.98 -11.40
N SER A 95 15.17 -17.40 -12.46
CA SER A 95 14.12 -16.58 -13.09
C SER A 95 12.87 -16.42 -12.22
N LEU A 96 12.58 -17.35 -11.30
CA LEU A 96 11.46 -17.25 -10.36
C LEU A 96 11.82 -16.47 -9.08
N THR A 97 13.09 -16.47 -8.66
CA THR A 97 13.55 -15.72 -7.48
C THR A 97 13.94 -14.27 -7.79
N ASN A 98 14.29 -13.97 -9.04
CA ASN A 98 14.43 -12.60 -9.52
C ASN A 98 13.08 -12.13 -10.05
N GLY A 99 12.11 -12.01 -9.13
CA GLY A 99 10.89 -11.26 -9.35
C GLY A 99 11.24 -9.80 -9.59
N GLU A 100 11.58 -9.47 -10.83
CA GLU A 100 11.36 -8.14 -11.37
C GLU A 100 9.86 -7.91 -11.16
N ARG A 101 9.53 -7.07 -10.16
CA ARG A 101 8.19 -6.52 -10.04
C ARG A 101 7.99 -5.71 -11.31
N VAL A 102 7.50 -6.36 -12.35
CA VAL A 102 6.84 -5.67 -13.44
C VAL A 102 5.72 -4.94 -12.73
N ASN A 103 5.91 -3.64 -12.53
CA ASN A 103 4.81 -2.71 -12.39
C ASN A 103 4.01 -2.88 -13.68
N VAL A 104 3.12 -3.87 -13.69
CA VAL A 104 2.03 -3.93 -14.64
C VAL A 104 1.18 -2.73 -14.25
N TYR A 105 1.54 -1.59 -14.83
CA TYR A 105 0.56 -0.55 -15.08
C TYR A 105 -0.51 -1.23 -15.94
N ASN A 106 -1.54 -1.76 -15.27
CA ASN A 106 -2.79 -2.19 -15.87
C ASN A 106 -3.47 -0.93 -16.44
N GLN A 107 -2.91 -0.38 -17.50
CA GLN A 107 -3.60 0.51 -18.43
C GLN A 107 -3.99 -0.36 -19.62
N GLY A 108 -5.27 -0.75 -19.68
CA GLY A 108 -5.81 -1.42 -20.86
C GLY A 108 -6.88 -2.47 -20.62
N SER A 109 -7.91 -2.19 -19.82
CA SER A 109 -9.23 -2.79 -20.08
C SER A 109 -10.33 -1.76 -19.81
N ASN A 110 -10.57 -0.95 -20.84
CA ASN A 110 -11.88 -0.37 -21.01
C ASN A 110 -12.84 -1.53 -21.34
N GLY A 111 -13.89 -1.69 -20.53
CA GLY A 111 -15.17 -2.07 -21.12
C GLY A 111 -15.88 -3.33 -20.64
N LEU A 112 -15.58 -3.89 -19.48
CA LEU A 112 -16.57 -4.69 -18.74
C LEU A 112 -16.41 -4.40 -17.25
N GLY A 113 -17.50 -4.03 -16.58
CA GLY A 113 -17.56 -3.62 -15.16
C GLY A 113 -17.26 -4.74 -14.16
N HIS A 114 -16.25 -5.56 -14.44
CA HIS A 114 -15.81 -6.68 -13.63
C HIS A 114 -15.18 -6.22 -12.31
N ALA A 115 -15.22 -7.13 -11.33
CA ALA A 115 -14.52 -6.99 -10.08
C ALA A 115 -13.01 -6.84 -10.32
N LYS A 116 -12.38 -5.92 -9.60
CA LYS A 116 -10.94 -5.66 -9.65
C LYS A 116 -10.38 -5.81 -8.24
N MET A 117 -9.41 -6.69 -8.05
CA MET A 117 -8.64 -6.73 -6.80
C MET A 117 -7.75 -5.49 -6.74
N ILE A 118 -7.80 -4.79 -5.61
CA ILE A 118 -6.92 -3.65 -5.30
C ILE A 118 -5.58 -4.16 -4.78
N GLY A 119 -5.61 -5.16 -3.89
CA GLY A 119 -4.41 -5.81 -3.39
C GLY A 119 -4.69 -6.80 -2.27
N GLU A 120 -3.60 -7.46 -1.85
CA GLU A 120 -3.55 -8.43 -0.77
C GLU A 120 -2.39 -8.08 0.17
N SER A 121 -2.62 -8.18 1.48
CA SER A 121 -1.63 -7.92 2.52
C SER A 121 -1.00 -9.23 2.98
N LYS A 122 0.22 -9.15 3.51
CA LYS A 122 0.91 -10.34 4.06
C LYS A 122 0.19 -10.95 5.26
N ALA A 123 -0.63 -10.15 5.94
CA ALA A 123 -1.46 -10.58 7.06
C ALA A 123 -2.77 -11.25 6.60
N GLY A 124 -2.96 -11.50 5.30
CA GLY A 124 -4.16 -12.19 4.77
C GLY A 124 -5.35 -11.27 4.49
N GLY A 125 -5.22 -9.95 4.69
CA GLY A 125 -6.27 -9.01 4.33
C GLY A 125 -6.29 -8.69 2.83
N ALA A 126 -7.47 -8.58 2.23
CA ALA A 126 -7.65 -8.28 0.81
C ALA A 126 -8.59 -7.08 0.60
N ALA A 127 -8.45 -6.42 -0.55
CA ALA A 127 -9.34 -5.36 -0.97
C ALA A 127 -9.80 -5.57 -2.41
N TRP A 128 -11.10 -5.37 -2.63
CA TRP A 128 -11.78 -5.57 -3.89
C TRP A 128 -12.61 -4.35 -4.26
N PHE A 129 -12.72 -4.10 -5.56
CA PHE A 129 -13.50 -3.01 -6.13
C PHE A 129 -14.44 -3.54 -7.21
N PHE A 130 -15.71 -3.18 -7.12
CA PHE A 130 -16.77 -3.55 -8.03
C PHE A 130 -17.38 -2.27 -8.61
N SER A 131 -17.16 -2.01 -9.90
CA SER A 131 -17.67 -0.80 -10.58
C SER A 131 -19.20 -0.76 -10.56
N LYS A 132 -19.85 -1.83 -11.03
CA LYS A 132 -21.31 -2.00 -11.02
C LYS A 132 -21.61 -3.49 -10.80
N PRO A 133 -21.84 -3.94 -9.57
CA PRO A 133 -22.15 -5.34 -9.32
C PRO A 133 -23.44 -5.74 -10.04
N SER A 134 -23.43 -6.92 -10.67
CA SER A 134 -24.62 -7.48 -11.32
C SER A 134 -25.73 -7.74 -10.32
N GLU A 135 -26.99 -7.71 -10.74
CA GLU A 135 -28.14 -7.95 -9.86
C GLU A 135 -28.06 -9.29 -9.11
N SER A 136 -27.54 -10.34 -9.76
CA SER A 136 -27.31 -11.65 -9.14
C SER A 136 -26.27 -11.65 -8.01
N LEU A 137 -25.40 -10.63 -7.96
CA LEU A 137 -24.38 -10.50 -6.92
C LEU A 137 -24.87 -9.65 -5.73
N LYS A 138 -26.00 -8.95 -5.86
CA LYS A 138 -26.55 -8.10 -4.80
C LYS A 138 -26.83 -8.87 -3.51
N THR A 139 -27.21 -10.14 -3.61
CA THR A 139 -27.48 -11.03 -2.47
C THR A 139 -26.24 -11.42 -1.66
N PHE A 140 -25.03 -11.22 -2.19
CA PHE A 140 -23.80 -11.51 -1.45
C PHE A 140 -23.26 -10.32 -0.67
N PHE A 141 -23.75 -9.11 -0.94
CA PHE A 141 -23.43 -7.93 -0.16
C PHE A 141 -24.42 -7.78 0.99
N TYR A 142 -23.96 -7.26 2.12
CA TYR A 142 -24.82 -7.05 3.29
C TYR A 142 -25.82 -5.90 3.06
N ARG A 143 -25.55 -5.04 2.07
CA ARG A 143 -26.43 -3.96 1.66
C ARG A 143 -26.62 -3.96 0.15
N ASP A 144 -27.84 -3.68 -0.31
CA ASP A 144 -28.11 -3.56 -1.74
C ASP A 144 -27.33 -2.36 -2.32
N PRO A 145 -26.44 -2.57 -3.30
CA PRO A 145 -25.66 -1.50 -3.90
C PRO A 145 -26.50 -0.50 -4.70
N GLN A 146 -27.79 -0.73 -4.99
CA GLN A 146 -28.69 0.22 -5.69
C GLN A 146 -28.10 0.83 -6.99
N GLY A 147 -27.18 0.13 -7.67
CA GLY A 147 -26.50 0.62 -8.88
C GLY A 147 -25.23 1.44 -8.64
N SER A 148 -24.83 1.64 -7.38
CA SER A 148 -23.55 2.22 -6.96
C SER A 148 -22.38 1.25 -7.12
N SER A 149 -21.17 1.79 -7.19
CA SER A 149 -19.93 1.03 -7.05
C SER A 149 -19.74 0.56 -5.61
N VAL A 150 -19.09 -0.58 -5.46
CA VAL A 150 -18.83 -1.22 -4.16
C VAL A 150 -17.34 -1.42 -3.96
N GLY A 151 -16.83 -1.02 -2.81
CA GLY A 151 -15.49 -1.36 -2.34
C GLY A 151 -15.61 -2.29 -1.15
N SER A 152 -14.95 -3.44 -1.18
CA SER A 152 -14.91 -4.38 -0.06
C SER A 152 -13.48 -4.50 0.46
N VAL A 153 -13.30 -4.41 1.78
CA VAL A 153 -12.03 -4.66 2.46
C VAL A 153 -12.26 -5.69 3.54
N ASN A 154 -11.45 -6.74 3.57
CA ASN A 154 -11.48 -7.75 4.61
C ASN A 154 -10.09 -7.95 5.23
N PHE A 155 -10.02 -8.08 6.55
CA PHE A 155 -8.80 -8.42 7.30
C PHE A 155 -9.12 -9.46 8.37
N PRO A 156 -8.24 -10.45 8.61
CA PRO A 156 -8.54 -11.50 9.59
C PRO A 156 -8.54 -10.99 11.04
N ASN A 157 -7.77 -9.95 11.34
CA ASN A 157 -7.70 -9.35 12.66
C ASN A 157 -8.44 -8.02 12.70
N CYS A 158 -9.21 -7.80 13.76
CA CYS A 158 -9.92 -6.59 14.10
C CYS A 158 -9.04 -5.67 14.98
N TYR A 159 -8.71 -4.50 14.47
CA TYR A 159 -7.92 -3.48 15.20
C TYR A 159 -8.69 -2.15 15.28
N PRO A 160 -8.68 -1.46 16.43
CA PRO A 160 -9.26 -0.12 16.57
C PRO A 160 -8.81 0.91 15.50
N SER A 161 -7.58 0.80 14.99
CA SER A 161 -7.02 1.64 13.94
C SER A 161 -7.80 1.56 12.63
N GLN A 162 -8.37 0.38 12.33
CA GLN A 162 -9.28 0.21 11.20
C GLN A 162 -10.49 1.14 11.34
N LEU A 163 -11.08 1.21 12.54
CA LEU A 163 -12.20 2.10 12.84
C LEU A 163 -11.81 3.57 12.68
N VAL A 164 -10.59 3.95 13.05
CA VAL A 164 -10.10 5.32 12.87
C VAL A 164 -10.02 5.69 11.39
N TYR A 165 -9.47 4.80 10.56
CA TYR A 165 -9.39 5.05 9.13
C TYR A 165 -10.77 5.13 8.47
N VAL A 166 -11.70 4.26 8.87
CA VAL A 166 -13.09 4.28 8.42
C VAL A 166 -13.78 5.58 8.86
N ASN A 167 -13.62 5.99 10.11
CA ASN A 167 -14.17 7.24 10.63
C ASN A 167 -13.69 8.45 9.82
N ASN A 168 -12.42 8.48 9.42
CA ASN A 168 -11.89 9.56 8.58
C ASN A 168 -12.57 9.58 7.21
N VAL A 169 -12.77 8.42 6.57
CA VAL A 169 -13.49 8.32 5.28
C VAL A 169 -14.93 8.82 5.39
N ILE A 170 -15.62 8.47 6.48
CA ILE A 170 -17.01 8.89 6.73
C ILE A 170 -17.08 10.39 7.02
N ARG A 171 -16.15 10.93 7.83
CA ARG A 171 -16.08 12.36 8.14
C ARG A 171 -15.82 13.19 6.88
N ASP A 172 -14.96 12.72 6.00
CA ASP A 172 -14.65 13.39 4.74
C ASP A 172 -15.85 13.38 3.78
N ASN A 173 -16.76 12.40 3.88
CA ASN A 173 -17.85 12.20 2.91
C ASN A 173 -19.13 11.65 3.56
N GLN A 174 -20.07 12.55 3.86
CA GLN A 174 -21.34 12.20 4.53
C GLN A 174 -22.34 11.43 3.64
N THR A 175 -22.11 11.39 2.33
CA THR A 175 -23.01 10.75 1.34
C THR A 175 -22.73 9.26 1.13
N ILE A 176 -21.61 8.75 1.65
CA ILE A 176 -21.23 7.34 1.50
C ILE A 176 -22.12 6.46 2.36
N LYS A 177 -22.68 5.44 1.73
CA LYS A 177 -23.31 4.33 2.44
C LYS A 177 -22.23 3.31 2.76
N PHE A 178 -22.21 2.78 3.97
CA PHE A 178 -21.27 1.73 4.34
C PHE A 178 -21.97 0.63 5.15
N TYR A 179 -21.35 -0.54 5.16
CA TYR A 179 -21.57 -1.64 6.10
C TYR A 179 -20.22 -2.01 6.70
N MET A 180 -20.20 -2.34 7.98
CA MET A 180 -18.98 -2.70 8.68
C MET A 180 -19.29 -3.76 9.73
N GLU A 181 -18.44 -4.77 9.77
CA GLU A 181 -18.38 -5.77 10.82
C GLU A 181 -17.02 -5.66 11.49
N TRP A 182 -17.04 -5.44 12.79
CA TRP A 182 -15.85 -5.32 13.63
C TRP A 182 -16.18 -5.89 15.00
N ASP A 183 -15.29 -6.74 15.50
CA ASP A 183 -15.43 -7.39 16.79
C ASP A 183 -14.32 -6.93 17.74
N LYS A 184 -14.71 -6.54 18.96
CA LYS A 184 -13.81 -6.07 20.01
C LYS A 184 -12.89 -7.19 20.50
N ASP A 185 -13.43 -8.40 20.58
CA ASP A 185 -12.74 -9.57 21.12
C ASP A 185 -11.81 -10.24 20.10
N ASN A 186 -11.80 -9.73 18.86
CA ASN A 186 -11.03 -10.27 17.74
C ASN A 186 -11.37 -11.74 17.41
N ASN A 187 -12.63 -12.16 17.65
CA ASN A 187 -13.09 -13.52 17.31
C ASN A 187 -13.56 -13.65 15.86
N GLY A 188 -13.69 -12.53 15.14
CA GLY A 188 -14.14 -12.47 13.76
C GLY A 188 -13.21 -11.66 12.86
N GLU A 189 -13.55 -11.64 11.58
CA GLU A 189 -12.84 -10.86 10.57
C GLU A 189 -13.37 -9.42 10.53
N PHE A 190 -12.48 -8.47 10.29
CA PHE A 190 -12.89 -7.12 9.96
C PHE A 190 -13.39 -7.09 8.52
N LEU A 191 -14.63 -6.69 8.32
CA LEU A 191 -15.23 -6.48 7.01
C LEU A 191 -15.72 -5.04 6.88
N LEU A 192 -15.37 -4.39 5.78
CA LEU A 192 -15.87 -3.07 5.43
C LEU A 192 -16.36 -3.09 3.97
N GLU A 193 -17.61 -2.71 3.79
CA GLU A 193 -18.20 -2.48 2.47
C GLU A 193 -18.57 -0.99 2.34
N LEU A 194 -18.04 -0.33 1.31
CA LEU A 194 -18.32 1.05 0.97
C LEU A 194 -19.11 1.10 -0.34
N PHE A 195 -20.19 1.90 -0.36
CA PHE A 195 -21.08 2.05 -1.50
C PHE A 195 -21.14 3.51 -1.92
N TYR A 196 -20.77 3.78 -3.17
CA TYR A 196 -20.77 5.14 -3.71
C TYR A 196 -21.00 5.17 -5.23
N GLU A 197 -21.63 6.22 -5.74
CA GLU A 197 -21.98 6.32 -7.17
C GLU A 197 -20.78 6.58 -8.08
N ASP A 198 -19.79 7.35 -7.62
CA ASP A 198 -18.57 7.64 -8.39
C ASP A 198 -17.53 6.52 -8.22
N GLU A 199 -17.35 5.75 -9.29
CA GLU A 199 -16.35 4.68 -9.39
C GLU A 199 -14.91 5.18 -9.19
N HIS A 200 -14.54 6.29 -9.83
CA HIS A 200 -13.15 6.75 -9.83
C HIS A 200 -12.74 7.23 -8.44
N TRP A 201 -13.65 7.98 -7.81
CA TRP A 201 -13.49 8.44 -6.46
C TRP A 201 -13.41 7.27 -5.48
N LEU A 202 -14.36 6.33 -5.53
CA LEU A 202 -14.40 5.19 -4.61
C LEU A 202 -13.14 4.32 -4.76
N LYS A 203 -12.70 4.05 -5.99
CA LYS A 203 -11.46 3.32 -6.24
C LYS A 203 -10.24 4.03 -5.65
N SER A 204 -10.17 5.36 -5.75
CA SER A 204 -9.08 6.14 -5.14
C SER A 204 -9.08 6.01 -3.62
N VAL A 205 -10.24 6.17 -2.98
CA VAL A 205 -10.38 6.04 -1.52
C VAL A 205 -10.04 4.63 -1.06
N MET A 206 -10.51 3.60 -1.75
CA MET A 206 -10.21 2.21 -1.43
C MET A 206 -8.72 1.90 -1.54
N ASN A 207 -8.02 2.42 -2.57
CA ASN A 207 -6.57 2.29 -2.67
C ASN A 207 -5.85 2.94 -1.49
N GLN A 208 -6.24 4.16 -1.11
CA GLN A 208 -5.63 4.87 0.01
C GLN A 208 -5.90 4.17 1.34
N LEU A 209 -7.13 3.71 1.56
CA LEU A 209 -7.52 2.98 2.76
C LEU A 209 -6.74 1.68 2.88
N PHE A 210 -6.70 0.88 1.81
CA PHE A 210 -5.96 -0.38 1.79
C PHE A 210 -4.46 -0.17 2.03
N GLN A 211 -3.86 0.87 1.43
CA GLN A 211 -2.44 1.19 1.66
C GLN A 211 -2.16 1.56 3.12
N LYS A 212 -3.04 2.36 3.76
CA LYS A 212 -2.90 2.73 5.18
C LYS A 212 -3.01 1.49 6.07
N LEU A 213 -4.02 0.66 5.84
CA LEU A 213 -4.24 -0.58 6.59
C LEU A 213 -3.07 -1.56 6.43
N ASN A 214 -2.65 -1.83 5.19
CA ASN A 214 -1.53 -2.73 4.91
C ASN A 214 -0.23 -2.22 5.57
N ARG A 215 0.04 -0.89 5.54
CA ARG A 215 1.19 -0.32 6.25
C ARG A 215 1.12 -0.56 7.74
N ASN A 216 -0.08 -0.49 8.34
CA ASN A 216 -0.24 -0.76 9.77
C ASN A 216 0.05 -2.22 10.11
N THR A 217 -0.43 -3.17 9.29
CA THR A 217 -0.16 -4.61 9.50
C THR A 217 1.32 -5.00 9.45
N MET A 218 2.19 -4.15 8.88
CA MET A 218 3.64 -4.40 8.86
C MET A 218 4.36 -3.96 10.15
N LYS A 219 3.71 -3.15 10.98
CA LYS A 219 4.27 -2.69 12.24
C LYS A 219 4.04 -3.75 13.32
N ARG A 220 5.02 -3.90 14.23
CA ARG A 220 4.85 -4.78 15.40
C ARG A 220 3.89 -4.20 16.43
N TYR A 221 3.92 -2.88 16.59
CA TYR A 221 2.99 -2.12 17.40
C TYR A 221 2.85 -0.73 16.80
N ASP A 222 1.73 -0.07 17.08
CA ASP A 222 1.53 1.33 16.73
C ASP A 222 0.74 2.04 17.83
N VAL A 223 0.99 3.34 17.99
CA VAL A 223 0.33 4.18 18.99
C VAL A 223 -0.48 5.23 18.26
N PHE A 224 -1.77 5.28 18.55
CA PHE A 224 -2.70 6.22 17.97
C PHE A 224 -3.17 7.20 19.04
N ASN A 225 -3.29 8.47 18.64
CA ASN A 225 -3.88 9.53 19.46
C ASN A 225 -4.93 10.27 18.62
N ILE A 226 -6.09 10.50 19.22
CA ILE A 226 -7.24 11.12 18.60
C ILE A 226 -7.74 12.20 19.54
N ASP A 227 -7.59 13.43 19.09
CA ASP A 227 -8.25 14.59 19.70
C ASP A 227 -9.73 14.58 19.29
N TYR A 228 -10.64 14.66 20.26
CA TYR A 228 -12.09 14.72 20.07
C TYR A 228 -12.65 13.58 19.19
N PRO A 229 -12.70 12.34 19.71
CA PRO A 229 -13.26 11.19 18.99
C PRO A 229 -14.72 11.44 18.56
N SER A 230 -15.13 10.92 17.39
CA SER A 230 -16.53 11.02 16.95
C SER A 230 -17.43 10.17 17.85
N THR A 231 -18.69 10.57 17.97
CA THR A 231 -19.70 9.77 18.66
C THR A 231 -19.84 8.37 18.07
N TRP A 232 -19.67 8.23 16.74
CA TRP A 232 -19.62 6.94 16.06
C TRP A 232 -18.45 6.08 16.56
N LEU A 233 -17.24 6.64 16.61
CA LEU A 233 -16.05 5.91 17.06
C LEU A 233 -16.14 5.53 18.54
N SER A 234 -16.55 6.47 19.40
CA SER A 234 -16.72 6.23 20.83
C SER A 234 -17.73 5.11 21.09
N LYS A 235 -18.84 5.08 20.34
CA LYS A 235 -19.85 4.02 20.45
C LYS A 235 -19.30 2.65 20.04
N GLN A 236 -18.53 2.57 18.96
CA GLN A 236 -17.92 1.31 18.52
C GLN A 236 -16.90 0.78 19.53
N LEU A 237 -16.15 1.67 20.17
CA LEU A 237 -15.16 1.32 21.19
C LEU A 237 -15.77 1.06 22.59
N GLY A 238 -17.10 1.20 22.75
CA GLY A 238 -17.79 1.00 24.03
C GLY A 238 -17.55 2.12 25.04
N ILE A 239 -17.15 3.31 24.60
CA ILE A 239 -16.93 4.48 25.46
C ILE A 239 -18.30 5.17 25.64
N ILE A 240 -18.82 5.11 26.87
CA ILE A 240 -20.16 5.61 27.21
C ILE A 240 -20.17 7.14 27.33
N ASP A 241 -19.09 7.72 27.85
CA ASP A 241 -18.99 9.16 28.10
C ASP A 241 -18.39 9.92 26.92
N THR A 242 -18.72 11.21 26.81
CA THR A 242 -18.03 12.11 25.89
C THR A 242 -16.63 12.41 26.42
N VAL A 243 -15.62 12.02 25.66
CA VAL A 243 -14.21 12.16 26.05
C VAL A 243 -13.50 13.14 25.12
N GLU A 244 -12.59 13.94 25.67
CA GLU A 244 -11.81 14.95 24.93
C GLU A 244 -10.61 14.33 24.18
N GLY A 245 -9.99 13.30 24.74
CA GLY A 245 -8.87 12.59 24.13
C GLY A 245 -9.02 11.08 24.19
N LEU A 246 -8.57 10.40 23.14
CA LEU A 246 -8.51 8.95 23.06
C LEU A 246 -7.14 8.52 22.54
N CYS A 247 -6.44 7.66 23.29
CA CYS A 247 -5.20 7.03 22.86
C CYS A 247 -5.32 5.51 22.97
N PHE A 248 -4.74 4.80 22.02
CA PHE A 248 -4.62 3.36 22.13
C PHE A 248 -3.32 2.87 21.50
N ILE A 249 -2.85 1.73 22.02
CA ILE A 249 -1.68 1.02 21.51
C ILE A 249 -2.13 -0.37 21.05
N GLU A 250 -1.71 -0.75 19.85
CA GLU A 250 -2.08 -2.01 19.19
C GLU A 250 -0.85 -2.90 18.99
N GLY A 251 -1.05 -4.21 18.88
CA GLY A 251 -0.01 -5.19 18.53
C GLY A 251 0.79 -5.69 19.73
N LEU A 252 0.35 -5.37 20.95
CA LEU A 252 0.92 -5.89 22.19
C LEU A 252 0.01 -6.95 22.79
N PRO A 253 0.56 -8.06 23.32
CA PRO A 253 -0.23 -9.09 23.97
C PRO A 253 -0.82 -8.58 25.30
N TYR A 254 -1.88 -9.23 25.77
CA TYR A 254 -2.63 -8.85 26.97
C TYR A 254 -1.75 -8.48 28.19
N TYR A 255 -0.83 -9.35 28.61
CA TYR A 255 0.00 -9.06 29.79
C TYR A 255 1.04 -7.95 29.55
N SER A 256 1.48 -7.75 28.31
CA SER A 256 2.28 -6.57 27.94
C SER A 256 1.48 -5.28 28.09
N ASN A 257 0.20 -5.29 27.71
CA ASN A 257 -0.72 -4.17 27.93
C ASN A 257 -0.95 -3.89 29.42
N VAL A 258 -1.10 -4.93 30.24
CA VAL A 258 -1.22 -4.79 31.71
C VAL A 258 0.04 -4.16 32.31
N ALA A 259 1.23 -4.63 31.93
CA ALA A 259 2.49 -4.08 32.43
C ALA A 259 2.71 -2.63 31.99
N LEU A 260 2.33 -2.28 30.76
CA LEU A 260 2.40 -0.92 30.26
C LEU A 260 1.42 0.02 31.00
N LEU A 261 0.22 -0.45 31.32
CA LEU A 261 -0.74 0.30 32.13
C LEU A 261 -0.22 0.53 33.55
N ASP A 262 0.36 -0.48 34.20
CA ASP A 262 0.98 -0.33 35.53
C ASP A 262 2.08 0.74 35.51
N TYR A 263 2.91 0.76 34.47
CA TYR A 263 3.91 1.80 34.29
C TYR A 263 3.28 3.19 34.14
N LEU A 264 2.21 3.32 33.35
CA LEU A 264 1.50 4.59 33.13
C LEU A 264 0.89 5.11 34.43
N LEU A 265 0.19 4.27 35.19
CA LEU A 265 -0.45 4.66 36.46
C LEU A 265 0.59 5.08 37.52
N LYS A 266 1.79 4.47 37.51
CA LYS A 266 2.90 4.88 38.38
C LYS A 266 3.58 6.17 37.92
N ALA A 267 3.67 6.40 36.61
CA ALA A 267 4.27 7.60 36.04
C ALA A 267 3.37 8.82 36.22
N VAL A 268 2.05 8.65 36.17
CA VAL A 268 1.07 9.76 36.25
C VAL A 268 -0.04 9.46 37.28
N PRO A 269 0.23 9.60 38.59
CA PRO A 269 -0.63 9.12 39.67
C PRO A 269 -1.94 9.91 39.89
N ASN A 270 -2.10 11.08 39.25
CA ASN A 270 -3.26 11.97 39.45
C ASN A 270 -4.17 12.09 38.22
N THR A 271 -4.09 11.14 37.28
CA THR A 271 -4.86 11.19 36.04
C THR A 271 -6.27 10.59 36.21
N THR A 272 -7.28 11.28 35.67
CA THR A 272 -8.63 10.75 35.54
C THR A 272 -8.77 10.05 34.19
N ILE A 273 -8.02 8.97 34.02
CA ILE A 273 -8.02 8.18 32.78
C ILE A 273 -8.93 6.97 32.95
N ASN A 274 -9.85 6.81 32.00
CA ASN A 274 -10.59 5.57 31.78
C ASN A 274 -9.76 4.65 30.88
N TYR A 275 -9.70 3.37 31.19
CA TYR A 275 -8.93 2.40 30.41
C TYR A 275 -9.72 1.12 30.12
N SER A 276 -9.40 0.47 29.00
CA SER A 276 -9.90 -0.85 28.61
C SER A 276 -8.73 -1.66 28.08
N ILE A 277 -8.53 -2.88 28.59
CA ILE A 277 -7.50 -3.80 28.12
C ILE A 277 -8.19 -4.90 27.33
N GLU A 278 -7.79 -5.07 26.08
CA GLU A 278 -8.17 -6.20 25.25
C GLU A 278 -6.95 -7.06 24.90
N ASN A 279 -7.19 -8.20 24.24
CA ASN A 279 -6.15 -9.19 23.94
C ASN A 279 -4.97 -8.63 23.15
N GLU A 280 -5.22 -7.72 22.20
CA GLU A 280 -4.19 -7.18 21.29
C GLU A 280 -4.05 -5.65 21.34
N TYR A 281 -4.80 -4.97 22.22
CA TYR A 281 -4.70 -3.53 22.36
C TYR A 281 -5.07 -3.02 23.77
N LEU A 282 -4.51 -1.87 24.12
CA LEU A 282 -4.85 -1.10 25.32
C LEU A 282 -5.43 0.24 24.89
N LEU A 283 -6.60 0.58 25.43
CA LEU A 283 -7.30 1.84 25.18
C LEU A 283 -7.28 2.69 26.45
N VAL A 284 -7.00 3.98 26.26
CA VAL A 284 -6.95 5.03 27.28
C VAL A 284 -7.76 6.22 26.80
N ALA A 285 -8.72 6.66 27.61
CA ALA A 285 -9.64 7.75 27.30
C ALA A 285 -9.67 8.73 28.48
N GLY A 286 -9.56 10.03 28.23
CA GLY A 286 -9.58 11.03 29.30
C GLY A 286 -9.49 12.47 28.77
N ASN A 287 -9.01 13.38 29.62
CA ASN A 287 -8.66 14.74 29.20
C ASN A 287 -7.54 14.70 28.15
N GLN A 288 -7.55 15.63 27.20
CA GLN A 288 -6.52 15.75 26.17
C GLN A 288 -5.09 15.83 26.75
N ALA A 289 -4.89 16.50 27.90
CA ALA A 289 -3.57 16.60 28.53
C ALA A 289 -3.07 15.22 29.01
N ASP A 290 -3.89 14.52 29.78
CA ASP A 290 -3.61 13.20 30.34
C ASP A 290 -3.33 12.17 29.24
N VAL A 291 -4.12 12.23 28.15
CA VAL A 291 -3.99 11.33 27.00
C VAL A 291 -2.70 11.57 26.22
N LYS A 292 -2.23 12.82 26.12
CA LYS A 292 -0.93 13.13 25.50
C LYS A 292 0.25 12.61 26.33
N GLU A 293 0.13 12.66 27.65
CA GLU A 293 1.13 12.04 28.53
C GLU A 293 1.14 10.52 28.39
N ALA A 294 -0.05 9.90 28.33
CA ALA A 294 -0.21 8.48 28.05
C ALA A 294 0.46 8.08 26.73
N GLU A 295 0.24 8.85 25.66
CA GLU A 295 0.87 8.62 24.35
C GLU A 295 2.40 8.64 24.45
N ALA A 296 2.97 9.62 25.18
CA ALA A 296 4.41 9.73 25.37
C ALA A 296 5.00 8.51 26.10
N VAL A 297 4.29 8.00 27.11
CA VAL A 297 4.65 6.77 27.83
C VAL A 297 4.60 5.55 26.90
N PHE A 298 3.53 5.41 26.11
CA PHE A 298 3.36 4.31 25.17
C PHE A 298 4.44 4.28 24.10
N ARG A 299 4.79 5.44 23.52
CA ARG A 299 5.88 5.52 22.53
C ARG A 299 7.25 5.21 23.11
N LYS A 300 7.50 5.59 24.36
CA LYS A 300 8.80 5.38 25.02
C LYS A 300 8.99 3.92 25.45
N ASN A 301 7.94 3.29 25.98
CA ASN A 301 8.06 1.99 26.64
C ASN A 301 7.40 0.84 25.86
N GLY A 302 6.53 1.12 24.89
CA GLY A 302 5.83 0.08 24.11
C GLY A 302 6.80 -0.90 23.44
N GLY A 303 7.95 -0.41 22.96
CA GLY A 303 9.01 -1.24 22.39
C GLY A 303 9.63 -2.26 23.35
N GLN A 304 9.59 -2.03 24.66
CA GLN A 304 10.18 -2.91 25.66
C GLN A 304 9.34 -4.16 25.91
N PHE A 305 8.06 -4.13 25.53
CA PHE A 305 7.09 -5.18 25.79
C PHE A 305 6.79 -6.03 24.54
N ILE A 306 7.62 -5.88 23.49
CA ILE A 306 7.57 -6.69 22.27
C ILE A 306 8.55 -7.85 22.44
N GLY A 307 8.02 -9.06 22.51
CA GLY A 307 8.81 -10.30 22.52
C GLY A 307 9.49 -10.59 21.18
#